data_AF-A0A970SUN5-F1
#
_entry.id   AF-A0A970SUN5-F1
#
_cell.length_a   1.000
_cell.length_b   1.000
_cell.length_c   1.000
_cell.angle_alpha   90.00
_cell.angle_beta   90.00
_cell.angle_gamma   90.00
#
_symmetry.space_group_name_H-M   'P 1'
#
loop_
_entity.id
_entity.type
_entity.pdbx_description
1 polymer ?
#
loop_
_entity_poly.entity_id
_entity_poly.type
_entity_poly.pdbx_seq_one_letter_code
_entity_poly.pdbx_strand_id
1 'polypeptide(L)'
;MKICVNCGTSNNDDNQFCIGCGQRLEANQPDSPPAEPVAPPVPPAAPYFTDVPPMQQNPPVQPYSYGQPYGMHGYATPVQDTDRMERIRNILSSRLM
;
A
#
# COMPACT_ATOMS: atom_id res chain seq x y z
N MET A 1 8.18 32.03 -18.41
CA MET A 1 6.96 31.20 -18.48
C MET A 1 7.09 30.27 -19.68
N LYS A 2 6.52 29.06 -19.59
CA LYS A 2 6.53 28.10 -20.69
C LYS A 2 5.14 27.62 -21.05
N ILE A 3 4.89 27.49 -22.35
CA ILE A 3 3.61 27.02 -22.87
C ILE A 3 3.75 25.54 -23.20
N CYS A 4 2.82 24.72 -22.72
CA CYS A 4 2.80 23.30 -23.04
C CYS A 4 2.52 23.08 -24.52
N VAL A 5 3.43 22.42 -25.23
CA VAL A 5 3.27 22.07 -26.65
C VAL A 5 2.15 21.07 -26.91
N ASN A 6 1.75 20.30 -25.89
CA ASN A 6 0.71 19.29 -26.01
C ASN A 6 -0.70 19.87 -25.84
N CYS A 7 -0.92 20.79 -24.89
CA CYS A 7 -2.27 21.28 -24.56
C CYS A 7 -2.42 22.81 -24.49
N GLY A 8 -1.36 23.58 -24.71
CA GLY A 8 -1.41 25.05 -24.71
C GLY A 8 -1.47 25.72 -23.33
N THR A 9 -1.47 24.96 -22.23
CA THR A 9 -1.50 25.52 -20.88
C THR A 9 -0.23 26.33 -20.58
N SER A 10 -0.41 27.52 -20.01
CA SER A 10 0.67 28.35 -19.48
C SER A 10 1.16 27.79 -18.16
N ASN A 11 2.47 27.58 -18.06
CA ASN A 11 3.15 27.02 -16.90
C ASN A 11 4.27 27.94 -16.44
N ASN A 12 4.58 27.90 -15.14
CA ASN A 12 5.77 28.54 -14.61
C ASN A 12 7.04 27.84 -15.16
N ASP A 13 8.15 28.56 -15.25
CA ASP A 13 9.42 28.02 -15.73
C ASP A 13 9.92 26.86 -14.84
N ASP A 14 9.62 26.91 -13.55
CA ASP A 14 10.00 25.88 -12.57
C ASP A 14 9.21 24.56 -12.72
N ASN A 15 8.09 24.57 -13.46
CA ASN A 15 7.20 23.39 -13.55
C ASN A 15 7.83 22.30 -14.42
N GLN A 16 8.21 21.15 -13.86
CA GLN A 16 8.76 20.05 -14.67
C GLN A 16 7.71 19.37 -15.57
N PHE A 17 6.44 19.42 -15.15
CA PHE A 17 5.30 18.84 -15.85
C PHE A 17 4.17 19.88 -16.03
N CYS A 18 3.37 19.69 -17.07
CA CYS A 18 2.24 20.54 -17.37
C CYS A 18 1.13 20.37 -16.33
N ILE A 19 0.69 21.48 -15.73
CA ILE A 19 -0.42 21.48 -14.76
C ILE A 19 -1.79 21.16 -15.40
N GLY A 20 -1.91 21.28 -16.73
CA GLY A 20 -3.14 21.02 -17.45
C GLY A 20 -3.29 19.57 -17.92
N CYS A 21 -2.22 18.98 -18.46
CA CYS A 21 -2.28 17.65 -19.08
C CYS A 21 -1.25 16.63 -18.56
N GLY A 22 -0.34 17.03 -17.67
CA GLY A 22 0.69 16.16 -17.11
C GLY A 22 1.91 15.91 -18.01
N GLN A 23 1.92 16.37 -19.28
CA GLN A 23 3.07 16.22 -20.17
C GLN A 23 4.31 16.93 -19.61
N ARG A 24 5.49 16.30 -19.70
CA ARG A 24 6.77 16.91 -19.30
C ARG A 24 7.10 18.11 -20.19
N LEU A 25 7.55 19.21 -19.59
CA LEU A 25 7.74 20.50 -20.28
C LEU A 25 9.17 20.72 -20.83
N GLU A 26 10.14 19.89 -20.43
CA GLU A 26 11.48 19.82 -21.04
C GLU A 26 11.83 18.40 -21.48
N ALA A 27 12.30 18.27 -22.72
CA ALA A 27 12.94 17.09 -23.28
C ALA A 27 14.33 17.49 -23.77
N ASN A 28 15.30 17.58 -22.88
CA ASN A 28 16.72 17.65 -23.25
C ASN A 28 17.43 16.40 -22.75
N GLN A 29 17.01 15.27 -23.27
CA GLN A 29 17.91 14.23 -23.72
C GLN A 29 17.27 13.66 -24.97
N PRO A 30 18.00 13.51 -26.10
CA PRO A 30 17.58 12.53 -27.07
C PRO A 30 17.47 11.21 -26.29
N ASP A 31 16.27 10.64 -26.28
CA ASP A 31 16.09 9.21 -26.02
C ASP A 31 16.76 8.45 -27.18
N SER A 32 18.07 8.60 -27.34
CA SER A 32 18.86 7.58 -27.99
C SER A 32 18.77 6.41 -27.01
N PRO A 33 18.06 5.32 -27.35
CA PRO A 33 18.10 4.13 -26.51
C PRO A 33 19.58 3.82 -26.27
N PRO A 34 20.02 3.60 -25.01
CA PRO A 34 21.31 2.97 -24.78
C PRO A 34 21.33 1.75 -25.69
N ALA A 35 22.32 1.65 -26.58
CA ALA A 35 22.45 0.50 -27.46
C ALA A 35 22.38 -0.75 -26.58
N GLU A 36 21.24 -1.44 -26.65
CA GLU A 36 20.94 -2.59 -25.80
C GLU A 36 22.01 -3.65 -26.14
N PRO A 37 22.79 -4.16 -25.17
CA PRO A 37 23.57 -5.35 -25.41
C PRO A 37 22.55 -6.45 -25.74
N VAL A 38 22.60 -6.95 -26.99
CA VAL A 38 21.69 -7.98 -27.51
C VAL A 38 21.63 -9.13 -26.52
N ALA A 39 20.54 -9.21 -25.75
CA ALA A 39 20.36 -10.25 -24.75
C ALA A 39 20.28 -11.63 -25.46
N PRO A 40 20.89 -12.69 -24.91
CA PRO A 40 20.77 -14.03 -25.45
C PRO A 40 19.29 -14.48 -25.51
N PRO A 41 18.94 -15.46 -26.37
CA PRO A 41 17.56 -15.88 -26.56
C PRO A 41 16.95 -16.32 -25.22
N VAL A 42 15.81 -15.69 -24.89
CA VAL A 42 15.03 -15.99 -23.69
C VAL A 42 14.62 -17.47 -23.71
N PRO A 43 14.91 -18.26 -22.67
CA PRO A 43 14.48 -19.67 -22.63
C PRO A 43 12.95 -19.78 -22.62
N PRO A 44 12.38 -20.91 -23.08
CA PRO A 44 10.94 -21.11 -23.10
C PRO A 44 10.36 -20.94 -21.68
N ALA A 45 9.27 -20.18 -21.60
CA ALA A 45 8.59 -19.85 -20.36
C ALA A 45 8.31 -21.11 -19.53
N ALA A 46 8.93 -21.19 -18.35
CA ALA A 46 8.57 -22.18 -17.35
C ALA A 46 7.10 -21.96 -16.93
N PRO A 47 6.38 -23.02 -16.55
CA PRO A 47 5.02 -22.88 -16.05
C PRO A 47 5.05 -21.99 -14.79
N TYR A 48 4.22 -20.95 -14.82
CA TYR A 48 4.01 -20.06 -13.68
C TYR A 48 3.35 -20.87 -12.56
N PHE A 49 3.98 -20.89 -11.39
CA PHE A 49 3.40 -21.46 -10.18
C PHE A 49 2.13 -20.68 -9.83
N THR A 50 0.99 -21.37 -9.78
CA THR A 50 -0.34 -20.81 -9.47
C THR A 50 -0.61 -20.62 -7.98
N ASP A 51 0.42 -20.75 -7.13
CA ASP A 51 0.26 -20.64 -5.68
C ASP A 51 0.31 -19.17 -5.25
N VAL A 52 -0.76 -18.42 -5.54
CA VAL A 52 -0.97 -17.10 -4.94
C VAL A 52 -1.39 -17.34 -3.48
N PRO A 53 -0.60 -16.91 -2.48
CA PRO A 53 -1.01 -17.03 -1.09
C PRO A 53 -2.30 -16.22 -0.86
N PRO A 54 -3.22 -16.70 -0.02
CA PRO A 54 -4.44 -15.96 0.26
C PRO A 54 -4.08 -14.58 0.81
N MET A 55 -4.64 -13.52 0.22
CA MET A 55 -4.49 -12.17 0.75
C MET A 55 -5.01 -12.17 2.19
N GLN A 56 -4.09 -11.96 3.14
CA GLN A 56 -4.44 -11.82 4.54
C GLN A 56 -5.35 -10.59 4.67
N GLN A 57 -6.62 -10.83 5.02
CA GLN A 57 -7.59 -9.77 5.20
C GLN A 57 -7.11 -8.88 6.35
N ASN A 58 -6.79 -7.62 6.05
CA ASN A 58 -6.53 -6.62 7.08
C ASN A 58 -7.78 -6.45 7.95
N PRO A 59 -7.62 -6.31 9.28
CA PRO A 59 -8.75 -6.08 10.16
C PRO A 59 -9.48 -4.77 9.78
N PRO A 60 -10.79 -4.67 10.06
CA PRO A 60 -11.55 -3.47 9.77
C PRO A 60 -10.91 -2.27 10.47
N VAL A 61 -10.57 -1.25 9.68
CA VAL A 61 -10.06 0.04 10.18
C VAL A 61 -11.17 0.65 11.04
N GLN A 62 -10.93 0.78 12.34
CA GLN A 62 -11.90 1.41 13.25
C GLN A 62 -12.11 2.87 12.83
N PRO A 63 -13.35 3.40 12.84
CA PRO A 63 -13.60 4.79 12.47
C PRO A 63 -12.89 5.71 13.46
N TYR A 64 -12.05 6.60 12.95
CA TYR A 64 -11.34 7.60 13.76
C TYR A 64 -12.36 8.50 14.48
N SER A 65 -12.48 8.33 15.79
CA SER A 65 -13.27 9.23 16.63
C SER A 65 -12.47 10.53 16.81
N TYR A 66 -13.00 11.62 16.25
CA TYR A 66 -12.39 12.94 16.33
C TYR A 66 -12.36 13.38 17.81
N GLY A 67 -11.17 13.41 18.42
CA GLY A 67 -11.00 13.88 19.80
C GLY A 67 -10.06 13.07 20.70
N GLN A 68 -9.36 12.03 20.22
CA GLN A 68 -8.36 11.37 21.05
C GLN A 68 -7.08 12.22 21.16
N PRO A 69 -6.71 12.73 22.36
CA PRO A 69 -5.42 13.39 22.55
C PRO A 69 -4.29 12.37 22.41
N TYR A 70 -3.23 12.78 21.71
CA TYR A 70 -2.03 11.98 21.45
C TYR A 70 -1.42 11.46 22.76
N GLY A 71 -1.31 10.14 22.90
CA GLY A 71 -0.61 9.47 24.02
C GLY A 71 -1.49 8.73 25.03
N MET A 72 -2.82 8.71 24.88
CA MET A 72 -3.68 7.85 25.70
C MET A 72 -3.99 6.57 24.95
N HIS A 73 -3.17 5.54 25.16
CA HIS A 73 -3.55 4.17 24.82
C HIS A 73 -4.83 3.86 25.59
N GLY A 74 -5.98 3.93 24.90
CA GLY A 74 -7.27 3.71 25.52
C GLY A 74 -7.24 2.36 26.23
N TYR A 75 -7.47 2.37 27.54
CA TYR A 75 -7.88 1.16 28.22
C TYR A 75 -9.21 0.79 27.58
N ALA A 76 -9.19 -0.18 26.67
CA ALA A 76 -10.39 -0.90 26.34
C ALA A 76 -10.95 -1.35 27.69
N THR A 77 -12.13 -0.88 28.05
CA THR A 77 -12.90 -1.47 29.16
C THR A 77 -12.81 -2.98 28.95
N PRO A 78 -12.32 -3.76 29.92
CA PRO A 78 -12.25 -5.20 29.73
C PRO A 78 -13.70 -5.63 29.52
N VAL A 79 -14.05 -5.96 28.27
CA VAL A 79 -15.23 -6.75 28.00
C VAL A 79 -14.99 -7.97 28.86
N GLN A 80 -15.80 -8.13 29.91
CA GLN A 80 -15.65 -9.24 30.82
C GLN A 80 -15.88 -10.48 29.96
N ASP A 81 -14.79 -11.09 29.53
CA ASP A 81 -14.75 -12.31 28.76
C ASP A 81 -15.17 -13.42 29.72
N THR A 82 -16.48 -13.50 29.96
CA THR A 82 -17.13 -14.49 30.82
C THR A 82 -16.79 -15.90 30.34
N ASP A 83 -16.61 -16.06 29.02
CA ASP A 83 -16.16 -17.30 28.39
C ASP A 83 -14.76 -17.72 28.83
N ARG A 84 -13.82 -16.77 28.98
CA ARG A 84 -12.47 -17.08 29.49
C ARG A 84 -12.50 -17.58 30.93
N MET A 85 -13.32 -16.98 31.79
CA MET A 85 -13.43 -17.42 33.18
C MET A 85 -14.12 -18.79 33.31
N GLU A 86 -15.10 -19.07 32.47
CA GLU A 86 -15.80 -20.35 32.44
C GLU A 86 -14.90 -21.49 31.93
N ARG A 87 -14.06 -21.21 30.91
CA ARG A 87 -13.02 -22.14 30.44
C ARG A 87 -12.00 -22.48 31.54
N ILE A 88 -11.56 -21.50 32.33
CA ILE A 88 -10.61 -21.74 33.42
C ILE A 88 -11.25 -22.62 34.51
N ARG A 89 -12.51 -22.37 34.88
CA ARG A 89 -13.23 -23.26 35.81
C ARG A 89 -13.30 -24.69 35.29
N ASN A 90 -13.68 -24.88 34.02
CA ASN A 90 -13.81 -26.22 33.43
C ASN A 90 -12.47 -26.98 33.36
N ILE A 91 -11.35 -26.28 33.13
CA ILE A 91 -10.00 -26.89 33.16
C ILE A 91 -9.60 -27.30 34.57
N LEU A 92 -9.91 -26.49 35.59
CA LEU A 92 -9.58 -26.82 36.97
C LEU A 92 -10.44 -27.99 37.47
N SER A 93 -11.74 -28.02 37.15
CA SER A 93 -12.64 -29.10 37.52
C SER A 93 -12.29 -30.43 36.85
N SER A 94 -11.77 -30.41 35.61
CA SER A 94 -11.38 -31.63 34.89
C SER A 94 -10.05 -32.23 35.36
N ARG A 95 -9.25 -31.50 36.14
CA ARG A 95 -8.03 -32.01 36.79
C ARG A 95 -8.25 -32.56 38.20
N LEU A 96 -9.47 -32.45 38.72
CA LEU A 96 -9.89 -32.93 40.04
C LEU A 96 -10.68 -34.26 39.97
N MET A 97 -10.87 -34.81 38.77
CA MET A 97 -11.45 -36.14 38.52
C MET A 97 -10.38 -37.11 37.99
#